data_AF-A0A109FLV2-F1
#
_entry.id   AF-A0A109FLV2-F1
#
_cell.length_a   1.000
_cell.length_b   1.000
_cell.length_c   1.000
_cell.angle_alpha   90.00
_cell.angle_beta   90.00
_cell.angle_gamma   90.00
#
_symmetry.space_group_name_H-M   'P 1'
#
loop_
_entity.id
_entity.type
_entity.pdbx_description
1 polymer ?
#
loop_
_entity_poly.entity_id
_entity_poly.type
_entity_poly.pdbx_seq_one_letter_code
_entity_poly.pdbx_strand_id
1 'polypeptide(L)'
;MATRAGGESVIPLQNFVKEVLRRSRTSCSTLQLALYYLHKSRRGIRDARFTALVTAQNSPVLCGRRMFLAALISASKYLQDRNYSNRAWAKISGLPVGEINGNERAFLKVVDFKLHLPAEEFQRWTERL
;
A
#
# COMPACT_ATOMS: atom_id res chain seq x y z
N MET A 1 1.08 -3.54 42.13
CA MET A 1 1.15 -2.23 41.45
C MET A 1 1.64 -2.48 40.04
N ALA A 2 0.74 -2.46 39.05
CA ALA A 2 1.07 -2.77 37.65
C ALA A 2 1.13 -1.48 36.85
N THR A 3 2.18 -1.33 36.03
CA THR A 3 2.10 -0.71 34.70
C THR A 3 3.29 -1.15 33.86
N ARG A 4 3.00 -1.94 32.82
CA ARG A 4 3.90 -2.33 31.75
C ARG A 4 4.06 -1.14 30.79
N ALA A 5 5.29 -0.75 30.49
CA ALA A 5 5.62 0.01 29.29
C ALA A 5 6.41 -0.93 28.36
N GLY A 6 5.69 -1.72 27.57
CA GLY A 6 6.29 -2.51 26.50
C GLY A 6 6.58 -1.58 25.32
N GLY A 7 7.85 -1.29 25.06
CA GLY A 7 8.26 -0.69 23.80
C GLY A 7 7.92 -1.65 22.67
N GLU A 8 6.96 -1.29 21.82
CA GLU A 8 6.61 -2.07 20.64
C GLU A 8 7.82 -2.09 19.71
N SER A 9 8.50 -3.24 19.64
CA SER A 9 9.56 -3.45 18.65
C SER A 9 8.91 -3.41 17.27
N VAL A 10 9.21 -2.34 16.52
CA VAL A 10 8.70 -2.17 15.16
C VAL A 10 9.11 -3.38 14.33
N ILE A 11 8.12 -4.10 13.79
CA ILE A 11 8.35 -5.33 13.03
C ILE A 11 9.34 -5.06 11.89
N PRO A 12 10.38 -5.90 11.71
CA PRO A 12 11.31 -5.79 10.59
C PRO A 12 10.57 -5.76 9.25
N LEU A 13 11.01 -4.92 8.32
CA LEU A 13 10.32 -4.70 7.04
C LEU A 13 10.08 -6.01 6.27
N GLN A 14 11.07 -6.89 6.25
CA GLN A 14 10.95 -8.19 5.57
C GLN A 14 9.83 -9.06 6.18
N ASN A 15 9.70 -9.05 7.51
CA ASN A 15 8.66 -9.81 8.20
C ASN A 15 7.28 -9.20 7.94
N PHE A 16 7.18 -7.87 7.96
CA PHE A 16 5.95 -7.17 7.59
C PHE A 16 5.49 -7.53 6.17
N VAL A 17 6.38 -7.43 5.18
CA VAL A 17 6.06 -7.75 3.78
C VAL A 17 5.67 -9.21 3.64
N LYS A 18 6.46 -10.14 4.17
CA LYS A 18 6.16 -11.58 4.11
C LYS A 18 4.81 -11.90 4.74
N GLU A 19 4.52 -11.36 5.91
CA GLU A 19 3.28 -11.67 6.63
C GLU A 19 2.04 -11.09 5.94
N VAL A 20 2.12 -9.85 5.43
CA VAL A 20 1.02 -9.24 4.67
C VAL A 20 0.73 -10.02 3.39
N LEU A 21 1.77 -10.39 2.62
CA LEU A 21 1.60 -11.17 1.39
C LEU A 21 1.01 -12.55 1.67
N ARG A 22 1.52 -13.24 2.70
CA ARG A 22 1.05 -14.57 3.13
C ARG A 22 -0.41 -14.54 3.55
N ARG A 23 -0.80 -13.60 4.42
CA ARG A 23 -2.16 -13.50 4.97
C ARG A 23 -3.20 -13.05 3.94
N SER A 24 -2.80 -12.17 3.02
CA SER A 24 -3.67 -11.70 1.93
C SER A 24 -3.74 -12.65 0.74
N ARG A 25 -2.97 -13.74 0.75
CA ARG A 25 -2.84 -14.68 -0.39
C ARG A 25 -2.51 -13.95 -1.69
N THR A 26 -1.60 -12.98 -1.60
CA THR A 26 -1.20 -12.17 -2.74
C THR A 26 -0.52 -13.03 -3.81
N SER A 27 -0.98 -12.94 -5.06
CA SER A 27 -0.34 -13.59 -6.21
C SER A 27 0.87 -12.78 -6.70
N CYS A 28 1.74 -13.41 -7.51
CA CYS A 28 2.87 -12.72 -8.12
C CYS A 28 2.43 -11.50 -8.94
N SER A 29 1.39 -11.66 -9.77
CA SER A 29 0.86 -10.56 -10.61
C SER A 29 0.31 -9.40 -9.78
N THR A 30 -0.39 -9.68 -8.66
CA THR A 30 -0.84 -8.63 -7.75
C THR A 30 0.33 -7.90 -7.11
N LEU A 31 1.39 -8.61 -6.71
CA LEU A 31 2.60 -7.99 -6.18
C LEU A 31 3.32 -7.14 -7.24
N GLN A 32 3.48 -7.64 -8.46
CA GLN A 32 4.10 -6.91 -9.58
C GLN A 32 3.34 -5.61 -9.88
N LEU A 33 2.01 -5.66 -9.90
CA LEU A 33 1.17 -4.48 -10.08
C LEU A 33 1.27 -3.52 -8.88
N ALA A 34 1.31 -4.02 -7.65
CA ALA A 34 1.52 -3.19 -6.46
C ALA A 34 2.88 -2.46 -6.51
N LEU A 35 3.93 -3.13 -6.97
CA LEU A 35 5.26 -2.53 -7.17
C LEU A 35 5.24 -1.48 -8.29
N TYR A 36 4.54 -1.75 -9.39
CA TYR A 36 4.33 -0.76 -10.46
C TYR A 36 3.64 0.50 -9.91
N TYR A 37 2.55 0.33 -9.15
CA TYR A 37 1.83 1.41 -8.49
C TYR A 37 2.72 2.18 -7.51
N LEU A 38 3.61 1.50 -6.79
CA LEU A 38 4.60 2.13 -5.91
C LEU A 38 5.66 2.93 -6.69
N HIS A 39 6.10 2.43 -7.85
CA HIS A 39 7.01 3.16 -8.73
C HIS A 39 6.32 4.41 -9.31
N LYS A 40 5.07 4.27 -9.76
CA LYS A 40 4.25 5.36 -10.29
C LYS A 40 4.00 6.46 -9.25
N SER A 41 3.71 6.07 -8.00
CA SER A 41 3.48 7.03 -6.92
C SER A 41 4.70 7.89 -6.58
N ARG A 42 5.94 7.40 -6.78
CA ARG A 42 7.16 8.21 -6.60
C ARG A 42 7.19 9.43 -7.53
N ARG A 43 6.63 9.32 -8.74
CA ARG A 43 6.51 10.44 -9.66
C ARG A 43 5.46 11.44 -9.18
N GLY A 44 4.32 10.93 -8.68
CA GLY A 44 3.28 11.77 -8.08
C GLY A 44 3.74 12.50 -6.82
N ILE A 45 4.48 11.86 -5.91
CA ILE A 45 4.98 12.50 -4.68
C ILE A 45 5.96 13.65 -4.98
N ARG A 46 6.72 13.54 -6.08
CA ARG A 46 7.66 14.59 -6.52
C ARG A 46 6.97 15.76 -7.21
N ASP A 47 5.72 15.61 -7.61
CA ASP A 47 4.93 16.69 -8.20
C ASP A 47 4.45 17.63 -7.08
N ALA A 48 4.72 18.93 -7.24
CA ALA A 48 4.42 19.99 -6.27
C ALA A 48 2.93 20.06 -5.88
N ARG A 49 2.04 19.49 -6.70
CA ARG A 49 0.59 19.35 -6.41
C ARG A 49 0.31 18.52 -5.16
N PHE A 50 1.20 17.58 -4.82
CA PHE A 50 1.03 16.69 -3.67
C PHE A 50 1.75 17.15 -2.41
N THR A 51 2.46 18.29 -2.46
CA THR A 51 3.15 18.87 -1.30
C THR A 51 2.20 19.06 -0.12
N ALA A 52 0.94 19.46 -0.36
CA ALA A 52 -0.07 19.60 0.70
C ALA A 52 -0.41 18.28 1.41
N LEU A 53 -0.38 17.13 0.71
CA LEU A 53 -0.56 15.81 1.34
C LEU A 53 0.68 15.37 2.13
N VAL A 54 1.86 15.85 1.74
CA VAL A 54 3.15 15.54 2.37
C VAL A 54 3.39 16.41 3.61
N THR A 55 2.87 17.64 3.63
CA THR A 55 3.07 18.62 4.72
C THR A 55 2.21 18.39 5.96
N ALA A 56 1.19 17.53 5.88
CA ALA A 56 0.43 17.15 7.08
C ALA A 56 1.32 16.30 8.01
N GLN A 57 1.49 16.72 9.27
CA GLN A 57 2.12 15.89 10.30
C GLN A 57 1.45 14.51 10.34
N ASN A 58 2.23 13.44 10.33
CA ASN A 58 1.80 12.03 10.22
C ASN A 58 1.17 11.59 8.89
N SER A 59 1.47 12.27 7.78
CA SER A 59 0.99 11.84 6.46
C SER A 59 1.35 10.37 6.15
N PRO A 60 0.37 9.53 5.78
CA PRO A 60 0.61 8.16 5.32
C PRO A 60 1.62 8.05 4.18
N VAL A 61 1.72 9.10 3.36
CA VAL A 61 2.56 9.17 2.18
C VAL A 61 4.06 9.15 2.53
N LEU A 62 4.41 9.58 3.75
CA LEU A 62 5.78 9.56 4.26
C LEU A 62 6.22 8.18 4.78
N CYS A 63 5.29 7.25 5.00
CA CYS A 63 5.60 5.92 5.54
C CYS A 63 5.59 4.86 4.44
N GLY A 64 6.77 4.36 4.06
CA GLY A 64 6.93 3.33 3.03
C GLY A 64 6.11 2.06 3.26
N ARG A 65 5.93 1.63 4.52
CA ARG A 65 5.07 0.48 4.88
C ARG A 65 3.59 0.75 4.57
N ARG A 66 3.09 1.94 4.89
CA ARG A 66 1.70 2.35 4.63
C ARG A 66 1.45 2.49 3.14
N MET A 67 2.40 3.08 2.40
CA MET A 67 2.31 3.20 0.95
C MET A 67 2.36 1.85 0.25
N PHE A 68 3.23 0.94 0.69
CA PHE A 68 3.26 -0.43 0.18
C PHE A 68 1.92 -1.14 0.41
N LEU A 69 1.37 -1.07 1.63
CA LEU A 69 0.08 -1.68 1.95
C LEU A 69 -1.05 -1.08 1.11
N ALA A 70 -1.10 0.25 0.95
CA ALA A 70 -2.13 0.91 0.16
C ALA A 70 -2.03 0.57 -1.33
N ALA A 71 -0.81 0.48 -1.89
CA ALA A 71 -0.58 0.02 -3.25
C ALA A 71 -1.02 -1.43 -3.45
N LEU A 72 -0.72 -2.30 -2.47
CA LEU A 72 -1.13 -3.71 -2.50
C LEU A 72 -2.65 -3.88 -2.44
N ILE A 73 -3.32 -3.14 -1.57
CA ILE A 73 -4.80 -3.13 -1.50
C ILE A 73 -5.39 -2.68 -2.84
N SER A 74 -4.85 -1.61 -3.42
CA SER A 74 -5.32 -1.07 -4.70
C SER A 74 -5.11 -2.08 -5.85
N ALA A 75 -3.96 -2.75 -5.89
CA ALA A 75 -3.67 -3.79 -6.88
C ALA A 75 -4.58 -5.02 -6.72
N SER A 76 -4.83 -5.44 -5.48
CA SER A 76 -5.73 -6.55 -5.17
C SER A 76 -7.16 -6.25 -5.63
N LYS A 77 -7.66 -5.03 -5.35
CA LYS A 77 -8.97 -4.55 -5.81
C LYS A 77 -9.09 -4.47 -7.33
N TYR A 78 -7.99 -4.13 -8.01
CA TYR A 78 -7.99 -3.97 -9.46
C TYR A 78 -8.03 -5.32 -10.20
N LEU A 79 -7.34 -6.33 -9.69
CA LEU A 79 -7.19 -7.63 -10.38
C LEU A 79 -8.19 -8.70 -9.95
N GLN A 80 -8.82 -8.57 -8.78
CA GLN A 80 -9.66 -9.63 -8.22
C GLN A 80 -11.13 -9.21 -8.16
N ASP A 81 -12.02 -9.96 -8.83
CA ASP A 81 -13.48 -9.77 -8.75
C ASP A 81 -14.01 -9.96 -7.32
N ARG A 82 -13.38 -10.88 -6.57
CA ARG A 82 -13.67 -11.13 -5.14
C ARG A 82 -12.51 -10.64 -4.28
N ASN A 83 -12.50 -9.34 -4.00
CA ASN A 83 -11.46 -8.74 -3.17
C ASN A 83 -11.89 -8.57 -1.69
N TYR A 84 -10.91 -8.59 -0.78
CA TYR A 84 -11.10 -8.32 0.64
C TYR A 84 -11.59 -6.88 0.91
N SER A 85 -12.60 -6.75 1.77
CA SER A 85 -13.03 -5.44 2.27
C SER A 85 -11.93 -4.76 3.11
N ASN A 86 -11.99 -3.44 3.27
CA ASN A 86 -11.04 -2.71 4.11
C ASN A 86 -11.07 -3.18 5.58
N ARG A 87 -12.20 -3.73 6.04
CA ARG A 87 -12.31 -4.39 7.36
C ARG A 87 -11.50 -5.69 7.43
N ALA A 88 -11.45 -6.47 6.35
CA ALA A 88 -10.60 -7.64 6.27
C ALA A 88 -9.12 -7.25 6.20
N TRP A 89 -8.77 -6.22 5.42
CA TRP A 89 -7.41 -5.67 5.38
C TRP A 89 -6.92 -5.12 6.72
N ALA A 90 -7.81 -4.53 7.51
CA ALA A 90 -7.52 -4.14 8.90
C ALA A 90 -7.11 -5.35 9.76
N LYS A 91 -7.83 -6.47 9.66
CA LYS A 91 -7.48 -7.72 10.36
C LYS A 91 -6.17 -8.34 9.86
N ILE A 92 -5.91 -8.27 8.55
CA ILE A 92 -4.69 -8.82 7.94
C ILE A 92 -3.45 -8.04 8.40
N SER A 93 -3.51 -6.71 8.36
CA SER A 93 -2.38 -5.81 8.66
C SER A 93 -2.21 -5.48 10.15
N GLY A 94 -3.25 -5.69 10.97
CA GLY A 94 -3.28 -5.27 12.37
C GLY A 94 -3.53 -3.77 12.56
N LEU A 95 -3.85 -3.03 11.49
CA LEU A 95 -4.11 -1.59 11.56
C LEU A 95 -5.61 -1.29 11.73
N PRO A 96 -5.98 -0.17 12.39
CA PRO A 96 -7.36 0.27 12.43
C PRO A 96 -7.94 0.49 11.04
N VAL A 97 -9.21 0.14 10.83
CA VAL A 97 -9.88 0.33 9.54
C VAL A 97 -9.88 1.79 9.07
N GLY A 98 -9.94 2.75 10.00
CA GLY A 98 -9.82 4.18 9.69
C GLY A 98 -8.48 4.54 9.07
N GLU A 99 -7.40 3.93 9.57
CA GLU A 99 -6.06 4.10 9.03
C GLU A 99 -5.94 3.46 7.64
N ILE A 100 -6.46 2.25 7.44
CA ILE A 100 -6.50 1.60 6.12
C ILE A 100 -7.22 2.47 5.10
N ASN A 101 -8.41 2.97 5.45
CA ASN A 101 -9.18 3.86 4.59
C ASN A 101 -8.42 5.16 4.28
N GLY A 102 -7.73 5.73 5.26
CA GLY A 102 -6.91 6.93 5.09
C GLY A 102 -5.74 6.70 4.15
N ASN A 103 -4.99 5.61 4.36
CA ASN A 103 -3.83 5.23 3.56
C ASN A 103 -4.24 4.97 2.11
N GLU A 104 -5.33 4.23 1.89
CA GLU A 104 -5.86 3.95 0.55
C GLU A 104 -6.26 5.23 -0.19
N ARG A 105 -7.03 6.12 0.45
CA ARG A 105 -7.42 7.40 -0.17
C ARG A 105 -6.23 8.29 -0.47
N ALA A 106 -5.25 8.36 0.43
CA ALA A 106 -4.03 9.12 0.20
C ALA A 106 -3.25 8.56 -1.00
N PHE A 107 -3.12 7.24 -1.08
CA PHE A 107 -2.47 6.56 -2.19
C PHE A 107 -3.17 6.85 -3.53
N LEU A 108 -4.49 6.69 -3.59
CA LEU A 108 -5.28 6.93 -4.80
C LEU A 108 -5.17 8.38 -5.30
N LYS A 109 -5.14 9.35 -4.37
CA LYS A 109 -4.88 10.75 -4.72
C LYS A 109 -3.49 10.90 -5.35
N VAL A 110 -2.45 10.35 -4.74
CA VAL A 110 -1.05 10.44 -5.24
C VAL A 110 -0.91 9.85 -6.65
N VAL A 111 -1.64 8.79 -6.98
CA VAL A 111 -1.64 8.21 -8.34
C VAL A 111 -2.71 8.81 -9.26
N ASP A 112 -3.39 9.87 -8.83
CA ASP A 112 -4.44 10.57 -9.58
C ASP A 112 -5.55 9.64 -10.09
N PHE A 113 -5.89 8.61 -9.30
CA PHE A 113 -6.84 7.54 -9.65
C PHE A 113 -6.53 6.82 -10.98
N LYS A 114 -5.33 7.02 -11.56
CA LYS A 114 -4.88 6.38 -12.80
C LYS A 114 -4.33 4.99 -12.50
N LEU A 115 -5.22 4.06 -12.17
CA LEU A 115 -4.85 2.66 -11.91
C LEU A 115 -4.76 1.82 -13.17
N HIS A 116 -5.45 2.21 -14.25
CA HIS A 116 -5.43 1.44 -15.48
C HIS A 116 -4.00 1.29 -16.03
N LEU A 117 -3.65 0.05 -16.33
CA LEU A 117 -2.38 -0.36 -16.94
C LEU A 117 -2.69 -1.31 -18.10
N PRO A 118 -2.35 -0.94 -19.34
CA PRO A 118 -2.51 -1.84 -20.49
C PRO A 118 -1.68 -3.11 -20.32
N ALA A 119 -2.19 -4.23 -20.86
CA ALA A 119 -1.54 -5.54 -20.73
C ALA A 119 -0.09 -5.52 -21.26
N GLU A 120 0.15 -4.87 -22.39
CA GLU A 120 1.49 -4.73 -22.99
C GLU A 120 2.47 -3.97 -22.10
N GLU A 121 1.99 -2.92 -21.40
CA GLU A 121 2.83 -2.16 -20.48
C GLU A 121 3.11 -2.98 -19.21
N PHE A 122 2.13 -3.75 -18.72
CA PHE A 122 2.30 -4.66 -17.60
C PHE A 122 3.31 -5.78 -17.90
N GLN A 123 3.25 -6.37 -19.08
CA GLN A 123 4.22 -7.39 -19.53
C GLN A 123 5.64 -6.80 -19.57
N ARG A 124 5.81 -5.66 -20.24
CA ARG A 124 7.10 -4.96 -20.33
C ARG A 124 7.66 -4.55 -18.98
N TRP A 125 6.80 -4.15 -18.04
CA TRP A 125 7.19 -3.88 -16.67
C TRP A 125 7.67 -5.15 -15.96
N THR A 126 6.95 -6.26 -16.13
CA THR A 126 7.25 -7.53 -15.49
C THR A 126 8.57 -8.14 -15.99
N GLU A 127 8.89 -7.98 -17.27
CA GLU A 127 10.18 -8.42 -17.85
C GLU A 127 11.39 -7.64 -17.30
N ARG A 128 11.17 -6.45 -16.73
CA ARG A 128 12.22 -5.56 -16.21
C ARG A 128 12.47 -5.73 -14.71
N LEU A 129 11.58 -6.41 -14.00
CA LEU A 129 11.67 -6.65 -12.55
C LEU A 129 12.65 -7.77 -12.23
#